data_AF-A0A967SQ28-F1
#
_entry.id   AF-A0A967SQ28-F1
#
_cell.length_a   1.000
_cell.length_b   1.000
_cell.length_c   1.000
_cell.angle_alpha   90.00
_cell.angle_beta   90.00
_cell.angle_gamma   90.00
#
_symmetry.space_group_name_H-M   'P 1'
#
loop_
_entity.id
_entity.type
_entity.pdbx_description
1 polymer ?
#
loop_
_entity_poly.entity_id
_entity_poly.type
_entity_poly.pdbx_seq_one_letter_code
_entity_poly.pdbx_strand_id
1 'polypeptide(L)'
;MKSTGYFESFTFAPESRIRKLHIQKDTFKKQAAERTVQDHSTAGTAVVLYSAGTKTVLLTAAHVIDFPDTVLQFYKNEQGIHTPFVRRVMLKRRQKNYVADLAGGIDVQVLAAEPDWDIALLGKISENLVGESIPVFDLKPGKVSALQWGAFVYVIGYPRGFAMLTSGVVSLSQRNRKSRFFTDALLNRGGSGSVVLAVGDGSSKLEWVGIATGTSAETEQFLVPANEVGTDFGEQRRYEGDIYIKKRLRSNYGITSVTSIDAILQFLDRNRKLLKSQGYNPDRIIKK
;
A
#
# COMPACT_ATOMS: atom_id res chain seq x y z
N MET A 1 5.62 6.00 6.34
CA MET A 1 4.87 6.69 5.26
C MET A 1 3.37 6.56 5.51
N LYS A 2 2.61 7.62 5.23
CA LYS A 2 1.15 7.64 5.24
C LYS A 2 0.64 8.16 3.91
N SER A 3 -0.41 7.56 3.36
CA SER A 3 -1.14 8.11 2.23
C SER A 3 -2.61 8.24 2.58
N THR A 4 -3.22 9.36 2.18
CA THR A 4 -4.62 9.66 2.47
C THR A 4 -5.31 10.13 1.20
N GLY A 5 -6.31 9.35 0.76
CA GLY A 5 -7.25 9.74 -0.29
C GLY A 5 -8.47 10.43 0.32
N TYR A 6 -8.81 11.61 -0.20
CA TYR A 6 -10.00 12.35 0.20
C TYR A 6 -11.08 12.18 -0.86
N PHE A 7 -12.24 11.71 -0.45
CA PHE A 7 -13.34 11.35 -1.33
C PHE A 7 -14.58 12.17 -1.03
N GLU A 8 -15.31 12.48 -2.10
CA GLU A 8 -16.67 12.93 -2.00
C GLU A 8 -17.61 11.79 -2.34
N SER A 9 -18.47 11.44 -1.39
CA SER A 9 -19.40 10.34 -1.46
C SER A 9 -20.80 10.85 -1.75
N PHE A 10 -21.44 10.25 -2.75
CA PHE A 10 -22.83 10.47 -3.12
C PHE A 10 -23.60 9.18 -2.87
N THR A 11 -24.52 9.19 -1.91
CA THR A 11 -25.42 8.05 -1.64
C THR A 11 -26.76 8.31 -2.33
N PHE A 12 -27.31 7.27 -2.96
CA PHE A 12 -28.62 7.32 -3.62
C PHE A 12 -29.64 6.54 -2.81
N ALA A 13 -30.91 6.85 -3.00
CA ALA A 13 -32.01 6.03 -2.50
C ALA A 13 -32.33 4.90 -3.51
N PRO A 14 -32.82 3.72 -3.10
CA PRO A 14 -33.08 2.60 -4.00
C PRO A 14 -33.99 2.96 -5.20
N GLU A 15 -34.93 3.87 -4.98
CA GLU A 15 -35.96 4.32 -5.92
C GLU A 15 -35.37 5.15 -7.07
N SER A 16 -34.21 5.79 -6.84
CA SER A 16 -33.52 6.62 -7.83
C SER A 16 -33.02 5.82 -9.05
N ARG A 17 -32.86 4.49 -8.90
CA ARG A 17 -32.46 3.56 -9.96
C ARG A 17 -31.22 4.01 -10.75
N ILE A 18 -30.29 4.70 -10.09
CA ILE A 18 -29.01 5.13 -10.69
C ILE A 18 -28.25 3.90 -11.19
N ARG A 19 -27.65 4.03 -12.36
CA ARG A 19 -26.87 2.98 -13.03
C ARG A 19 -25.52 3.56 -13.40
N LYS A 20 -24.54 2.70 -13.66
CA LYS A 20 -23.18 3.13 -14.04
C LYS A 20 -23.16 4.14 -15.20
N LEU A 21 -24.04 3.97 -16.19
CA LEU A 21 -24.19 4.88 -17.35
C LEU A 21 -24.57 6.32 -16.96
N HIS A 22 -25.31 6.51 -15.87
CA HIS A 22 -25.70 7.83 -15.38
C HIS A 22 -24.53 8.60 -14.73
N ILE A 23 -23.51 7.87 -14.26
CA ILE A 23 -22.33 8.46 -13.63
C ILE A 23 -21.43 9.14 -14.68
N GLN A 24 -21.31 8.54 -15.86
CA GLN A 24 -20.48 9.05 -16.95
C GLN A 24 -20.92 10.44 -17.46
N LYS A 25 -22.19 10.81 -17.23
CA LYS A 25 -22.77 12.08 -17.68
C LYS A 25 -22.70 13.18 -16.62
N ASP A 26 -22.14 12.91 -15.45
CA ASP A 26 -22.00 13.84 -14.30
C ASP A 26 -23.33 14.42 -13.75
N THR A 27 -24.47 14.03 -14.32
CA THR A 27 -25.83 14.44 -13.93
C THR A 27 -26.29 13.83 -12.61
N PHE A 28 -25.64 12.75 -12.19
CA PHE A 28 -26.03 11.96 -11.01
C PHE A 28 -25.91 12.74 -9.69
N LYS A 29 -25.04 13.77 -9.64
CA LYS A 29 -24.76 14.52 -8.40
C LYS A 29 -26.02 15.19 -7.83
N LYS A 30 -26.93 15.64 -8.69
CA LYS A 30 -28.21 16.26 -8.30
C LYS A 30 -29.26 15.24 -7.80
N GLN A 31 -29.06 13.97 -8.11
CA GLN A 31 -29.96 12.87 -7.74
C GLN A 31 -29.51 12.18 -6.45
N ALA A 32 -28.37 12.59 -5.88
CA ALA A 32 -27.87 12.06 -4.62
C ALA A 32 -28.79 12.50 -3.48
N ALA A 33 -29.23 11.52 -2.68
CA ALA A 33 -29.99 11.79 -1.46
C ALA A 33 -29.09 12.34 -0.35
N GLU A 34 -27.80 11.97 -0.37
CA GLU A 34 -26.83 12.36 0.63
C GLU A 34 -25.48 12.64 -0.03
N ARG A 35 -24.78 13.67 0.46
CA ARG A 35 -23.43 14.04 0.07
C ARG A 35 -22.55 14.15 1.31
N THR A 36 -21.48 13.36 1.38
CA THR A 36 -20.52 13.38 2.49
C THR A 36 -19.10 13.45 1.99
N VAL A 37 -18.19 13.95 2.83
CA VAL A 37 -16.74 13.91 2.59
C VAL A 37 -16.14 12.89 3.55
N GLN A 38 -15.30 12.00 3.02
CA GLN A 38 -14.66 10.94 3.79
C GLN A 38 -13.20 10.84 3.38
N ASP A 39 -12.33 10.49 4.31
CA ASP A 39 -10.93 10.20 4.03
C ASP A 39 -10.62 8.73 4.31
N HIS A 40 -9.80 8.14 3.44
CA HIS A 40 -9.25 6.80 3.63
C HIS A 40 -7.74 6.91 3.73
N SER A 41 -7.17 6.29 4.77
CA SER A 41 -5.73 6.34 5.02
C SER A 41 -5.10 4.96 5.03
N THR A 42 -3.95 4.85 4.38
CA THR A 42 -3.04 3.70 4.38
C THR A 42 -1.72 4.11 5.03
N ALA A 43 -1.03 3.12 5.60
CA ALA A 43 0.30 3.31 6.15
C ALA A 43 1.23 2.27 5.56
N GLY A 44 2.49 2.65 5.36
CA GLY A 44 3.53 1.79 4.79
C GLY A 44 4.92 2.29 5.15
N THR A 45 5.91 1.55 4.68
CA THR A 45 7.34 1.87 4.71
C THR A 45 7.75 2.37 3.32
N ALA A 46 8.67 3.32 3.29
CA ALA A 46 9.30 3.76 2.05
C ALA A 46 10.80 3.82 2.26
N VAL A 47 11.58 3.43 1.25
CA VAL A 47 13.05 3.46 1.28
C VAL A 47 13.55 4.56 0.37
N VAL A 48 14.49 5.38 0.84
CA VAL A 48 15.12 6.44 0.04
C VAL A 48 16.16 5.81 -0.87
N LEU A 49 15.93 5.82 -2.18
CA LEU A 49 16.87 5.30 -3.18
C LEU A 49 17.84 6.36 -3.69
N TYR A 50 17.47 7.63 -3.55
CA TYR A 50 18.28 8.74 -4.03
C TYR A 50 17.92 10.01 -3.27
N SER A 51 18.95 10.77 -2.91
CA SER A 51 18.82 12.13 -2.43
C SER A 51 20.03 12.92 -2.91
N ALA A 52 19.83 13.95 -3.73
CA ALA A 52 20.88 14.90 -4.07
C ALA A 52 20.31 16.27 -4.42
N GLY A 53 20.91 17.31 -3.85
CA GLY A 53 20.42 18.69 -3.96
C GLY A 53 18.96 18.77 -3.51
N THR A 54 18.11 19.25 -4.40
CA THR A 54 16.68 19.44 -4.13
C THR A 54 15.83 18.20 -4.34
N LYS A 55 16.39 17.08 -4.81
CA LYS A 55 15.58 15.94 -5.29
C LYS A 55 15.78 14.69 -4.44
N THR A 56 14.66 14.10 -4.05
CA THR A 56 14.61 12.82 -3.32
C THR A 56 13.69 11.85 -4.05
N VAL A 57 14.11 10.60 -4.16
CA VAL A 57 13.29 9.50 -4.70
C VAL A 57 13.18 8.39 -3.68
N LEU A 58 11.95 7.92 -3.49
CA LEU A 58 11.63 6.83 -2.60
C LEU A 58 10.95 5.69 -3.35
N LEU A 59 11.11 4.47 -2.84
CA LEU A 59 10.42 3.28 -3.28
C LEU A 59 9.49 2.78 -2.17
N THR A 60 8.27 2.36 -2.53
CA THR A 60 7.30 1.76 -1.62
C THR A 60 6.45 0.72 -2.35
N ALA A 61 5.50 0.09 -1.64
CA ALA A 61 4.50 -0.78 -2.24
C ALA A 61 3.38 0.04 -2.89
N ALA A 62 2.88 -0.37 -4.06
CA ALA A 62 1.88 0.39 -4.80
C ALA A 62 0.54 0.50 -4.05
N HIS A 63 0.07 -0.56 -3.40
CA HIS A 63 -1.19 -0.52 -2.66
C HIS A 63 -1.15 0.46 -1.46
N VAL A 64 0.03 0.89 -1.01
CA VAL A 64 0.15 1.93 0.03
C VAL A 64 -0.30 3.28 -0.52
N ILE A 65 -0.24 3.52 -1.83
CA ILE A 65 -0.66 4.78 -2.46
C ILE A 65 -1.85 4.62 -3.41
N ASP A 66 -2.42 3.42 -3.50
CA ASP A 66 -3.50 3.13 -4.43
C ASP A 66 -4.85 3.64 -3.87
N PHE A 67 -5.34 4.71 -4.50
CA PHE A 67 -6.66 5.24 -4.26
C PHE A 67 -7.33 5.41 -5.62
N PRO A 68 -8.33 4.57 -5.97
CA PRO A 68 -9.00 4.67 -7.27
C PRO A 68 -9.73 6.02 -7.37
N ASP A 69 -9.81 6.56 -8.59
CA ASP A 69 -10.51 7.84 -8.80
C ASP A 69 -12.01 7.75 -8.54
N THR A 70 -12.59 6.57 -8.72
CA THR A 70 -14.01 6.31 -8.52
C THR A 70 -14.22 4.94 -7.87
N VAL A 71 -14.95 4.91 -6.75
CA VAL A 71 -15.44 3.68 -6.13
C VAL A 71 -16.95 3.61 -6.29
N LEU A 72 -17.43 2.50 -6.83
CA LEU A 72 -18.86 2.23 -7.01
C LEU A 72 -19.31 1.16 -6.04
N GLN A 73 -20.35 1.45 -5.26
CA GLN A 73 -21.04 0.47 -4.46
C GLN A 73 -22.44 0.25 -5.04
N PHE A 74 -22.80 -0.99 -5.29
CA PHE A 74 -24.10 -1.37 -5.83
C PHE A 74 -25.01 -1.89 -4.72
N TYR A 75 -26.33 -1.72 -4.87
CA TYR A 75 -27.31 -2.43 -4.07
C TYR A 75 -27.17 -3.93 -4.27
N LYS A 76 -27.63 -4.70 -3.28
CA LYS A 76 -27.74 -6.15 -3.34
C LYS A 76 -29.20 -6.55 -3.23
N ASN A 77 -29.60 -7.59 -3.94
CA ASN A 77 -30.91 -8.21 -3.74
C ASN A 77 -30.93 -9.06 -2.46
N GLU A 78 -32.06 -9.70 -2.17
CA GLU A 78 -32.25 -10.56 -0.99
C GLU A 78 -31.26 -11.74 -0.96
N GLN A 79 -30.81 -12.20 -2.13
CA GLN A 79 -29.81 -13.26 -2.29
C GLN A 79 -28.36 -12.74 -2.17
N GLY A 80 -28.17 -11.44 -1.87
CA GLY A 80 -26.85 -10.82 -1.71
C GLY A 80 -26.11 -10.53 -3.03
N ILE A 81 -26.76 -10.74 -4.17
CA ILE A 81 -26.24 -10.52 -5.52
C ILE A 81 -26.34 -9.04 -5.86
N HIS A 82 -25.27 -8.49 -6.43
CA HIS A 82 -25.25 -7.09 -6.86
C HIS A 82 -26.30 -6.83 -7.94
N THR A 83 -27.17 -5.85 -7.67
CA THR A 83 -28.11 -5.31 -8.65
C THR A 83 -27.36 -4.34 -9.59
N PRO A 84 -27.94 -3.97 -10.75
CA PRO A 84 -27.37 -2.94 -11.61
C PRO A 84 -27.45 -1.52 -11.02
N PHE A 85 -28.11 -1.35 -9.86
CA PHE A 85 -28.36 -0.05 -9.27
C PHE A 85 -27.24 0.36 -8.31
N VAL A 86 -26.76 1.57 -8.50
CA VAL A 86 -25.68 2.17 -7.72
C VAL A 86 -26.26 2.73 -6.42
N ARG A 87 -25.74 2.24 -5.30
CA ARG A 87 -26.03 2.74 -3.95
C ARG A 87 -25.17 3.94 -3.60
N ARG A 88 -23.88 3.90 -3.95
CA ARG A 88 -22.92 4.94 -3.60
C ARG A 88 -21.85 5.12 -4.67
N VAL A 89 -21.50 6.37 -4.93
CA VAL A 89 -20.36 6.77 -5.75
C VAL A 89 -19.41 7.57 -4.89
N MET A 90 -18.15 7.15 -4.78
CA MET A 90 -17.10 7.94 -4.13
C MET A 90 -16.14 8.44 -5.20
N LEU A 91 -16.01 9.76 -5.34
CA LEU A 91 -15.07 10.41 -6.25
C LEU A 91 -13.87 10.93 -5.48
N LYS A 92 -12.66 10.53 -5.89
CA LYS A 92 -11.43 11.06 -5.29
C LYS A 92 -11.27 12.53 -5.66
N ARG A 93 -11.13 13.39 -4.65
CA ARG A 93 -10.90 14.84 -4.82
C ARG A 93 -9.43 15.18 -4.81
N ARG A 94 -8.68 14.58 -3.90
CA ARG A 94 -7.23 14.75 -3.79
C ARG A 94 -6.63 13.57 -3.03
N GLN A 95 -5.32 13.42 -3.18
CA GLN A 95 -4.51 12.47 -2.42
C GLN A 95 -3.32 13.22 -1.83
N LYS A 96 -2.98 12.91 -0.59
CA LYS A 96 -1.75 13.39 0.06
C LYS A 96 -0.90 12.20 0.45
N ASN A 97 0.38 12.23 0.08
CA ASN A 97 1.35 11.22 0.51
C ASN A 97 2.42 11.92 1.36
N TYR A 98 2.68 11.37 2.53
CA TYR A 98 3.53 12.00 3.53
C TYR A 98 4.50 10.98 4.16
N VAL A 99 5.75 11.40 4.36
CA VAL A 99 6.80 10.63 5.03
C VAL A 99 7.23 11.40 6.28
N ALA A 100 6.91 10.84 7.45
CA ALA A 100 7.06 11.51 8.75
C ALA A 100 8.52 11.62 9.22
N ASP A 101 9.31 10.56 9.09
CA ASP A 101 10.67 10.47 9.67
C ASP A 101 11.77 11.05 8.76
N LEU A 102 11.40 11.81 7.74
CA LEU A 102 12.36 12.62 6.99
C LEU A 102 12.35 14.04 7.53
N ALA A 103 13.52 14.68 7.62
CA ALA A 103 13.65 16.00 8.20
C ALA A 103 12.61 16.99 7.64
N GLY A 104 11.85 17.60 8.56
CA GLY A 104 10.76 18.52 8.27
C GLY A 104 9.42 17.89 7.85
N GLY A 105 9.33 16.57 7.73
CA GLY A 105 8.14 15.91 7.19
C GLY A 105 8.02 16.18 5.69
N ILE A 106 7.86 15.12 4.91
CA ILE A 106 8.01 15.24 3.46
C ILE A 106 6.71 14.81 2.75
N ASP A 107 6.01 15.80 2.20
CA ASP A 107 5.02 15.58 1.17
C ASP A 107 5.70 15.07 -0.11
N VAL A 108 5.18 13.99 -0.66
CA VAL A 108 5.74 13.33 -1.85
C VAL A 108 4.67 13.13 -2.92
N GLN A 109 5.12 13.16 -4.16
CA GLN A 109 4.31 12.93 -5.34
C GLN A 109 4.55 11.52 -5.86
N VAL A 110 3.54 10.91 -6.48
CA VAL A 110 3.72 9.63 -7.16
C VAL A 110 4.40 9.90 -8.50
N LEU A 111 5.60 9.35 -8.70
CA LEU A 111 6.33 9.47 -9.97
C LEU A 111 5.91 8.38 -10.95
N ALA A 112 5.79 7.15 -10.45
CA ALA A 112 5.38 5.97 -11.22
C ALA A 112 4.81 4.91 -10.26
N ALA A 113 3.93 4.05 -10.77
CA ALA A 113 3.43 2.87 -10.04
C ALA A 113 3.22 1.70 -11.01
N GLU A 114 3.44 0.49 -10.52
CA GLU A 114 3.17 -0.78 -11.20
C GLU A 114 2.34 -1.66 -10.25
N PRO A 115 0.99 -1.60 -10.34
CA PRO A 115 0.10 -2.33 -9.44
C PRO A 115 0.28 -3.84 -9.49
N ASP A 116 0.59 -4.41 -10.66
CA ASP A 116 0.73 -5.86 -10.83
C ASP A 116 1.92 -6.42 -10.03
N TRP A 117 2.99 -5.61 -9.92
CA TRP A 117 4.17 -5.96 -9.13
C TRP A 117 4.12 -5.38 -7.72
N ASP A 118 3.11 -4.56 -7.43
CA ASP A 118 2.92 -3.84 -6.18
C ASP A 118 4.12 -2.94 -5.81
N ILE A 119 4.62 -2.16 -6.78
CA ILE A 119 5.76 -1.24 -6.60
C ILE A 119 5.37 0.18 -6.99
N ALA A 120 5.82 1.18 -6.24
CA ALA A 120 5.68 2.58 -6.60
C ALA A 120 6.94 3.40 -6.31
N LEU A 121 7.20 4.38 -7.17
CA LEU A 121 8.17 5.45 -6.96
C LEU A 121 7.49 6.72 -6.51
N LEU A 122 8.08 7.33 -5.50
CA LEU A 122 7.67 8.62 -4.98
C LEU A 122 8.81 9.62 -5.13
N GLY A 123 8.46 10.89 -5.28
CA GLY A 123 9.41 11.95 -5.50
C GLY A 123 9.09 13.19 -4.71
N LYS A 124 10.15 13.88 -4.27
CA LYS A 124 10.07 15.26 -3.79
C LYS A 124 11.07 16.11 -4.56
N ILE A 125 10.66 17.35 -4.87
CA ILE A 125 11.55 18.45 -5.19
C ILE A 125 11.39 19.47 -4.05
N SER A 126 12.42 19.66 -3.23
CA SER A 126 12.44 20.62 -2.13
C SER A 126 13.15 21.89 -2.54
N GLU A 127 12.56 23.05 -2.27
CA GLU A 127 13.19 24.34 -2.54
C GLU A 127 14.29 24.67 -1.51
N ASN A 128 14.23 24.10 -0.29
CA ASN A 128 15.04 24.51 0.87
C ASN A 128 15.92 23.40 1.50
N LEU A 129 16.24 22.30 0.80
CA LEU A 129 17.17 21.28 1.33
C LEU A 129 18.65 21.67 1.12
N VAL A 130 19.02 22.92 1.41
CA VAL A 130 20.43 23.33 1.42
C VAL A 130 21.03 22.91 2.76
N GLY A 131 21.66 21.73 2.80
CA GLY A 131 22.54 21.32 3.91
C GLY A 131 22.17 20.04 4.65
N GLU A 132 20.93 19.55 4.55
CA GLU A 132 20.53 18.28 5.18
C GLU A 132 20.62 17.10 4.20
N SER A 133 21.58 16.21 4.43
CA SER A 133 21.74 14.98 3.66
C SER A 133 20.77 13.92 4.18
N ILE A 134 19.69 13.67 3.43
CA ILE A 134 18.82 12.51 3.69
C ILE A 134 19.62 11.23 3.41
N PRO A 135 19.75 10.30 4.37
CA PRO A 135 20.47 9.05 4.16
C PRO A 135 19.80 8.24 3.04
N VAL A 136 20.64 7.79 2.10
CA VAL A 136 20.22 6.94 0.99
C VAL A 136 20.50 5.50 1.38
N PHE A 137 19.54 4.62 1.11
CA PHE A 137 19.73 3.19 1.27
C PHE A 137 20.71 2.68 0.21
N ASP A 138 21.89 2.25 0.64
CA ASP A 138 23.00 1.88 -0.23
C ASP A 138 23.42 0.42 -0.01
N LEU A 139 22.59 -0.51 -0.49
CA LEU A 139 22.94 -1.92 -0.54
C LEU A 139 22.95 -2.44 -1.97
N LYS A 140 23.90 -3.33 -2.23
CA LYS A 140 24.05 -3.97 -3.54
C LYS A 140 22.81 -4.80 -3.86
N PRO A 141 22.23 -4.64 -5.06
CA PRO A 141 21.21 -5.55 -5.56
C PRO A 141 21.74 -6.99 -5.62
N GLY A 142 21.02 -7.92 -4.99
CA GLY A 142 21.29 -9.36 -5.11
C GLY A 142 20.67 -9.96 -6.36
N LYS A 143 20.54 -11.28 -6.40
CA LYS A 143 19.83 -12.01 -7.46
C LYS A 143 18.81 -12.96 -6.87
N VAL A 144 17.53 -12.81 -7.21
CA VAL A 144 16.49 -13.73 -6.72
C VAL A 144 16.68 -15.14 -7.28
N SER A 145 17.26 -15.27 -8.49
CA SER A 145 17.62 -16.58 -9.04
C SER A 145 18.67 -17.35 -8.23
N ALA A 146 19.45 -16.67 -7.39
CA ALA A 146 20.44 -17.28 -6.51
C ALA A 146 19.84 -17.64 -5.13
N LEU A 147 18.63 -17.17 -4.81
CA LEU A 147 17.96 -17.55 -3.57
C LEU A 147 17.55 -19.02 -3.63
N GLN A 148 17.81 -19.72 -2.54
CA GLN A 148 17.36 -21.09 -2.32
C GLN A 148 16.19 -21.12 -1.35
N TRP A 149 15.39 -22.18 -1.41
CA TRP A 149 14.43 -22.48 -0.35
C TRP A 149 15.17 -22.56 1.00
N GLY A 150 14.63 -21.94 2.04
CA GLY A 150 15.24 -21.95 3.37
C GLY A 150 16.34 -20.90 3.58
N ALA A 151 16.72 -20.12 2.55
CA ALA A 151 17.68 -19.03 2.73
C ALA A 151 17.17 -18.01 3.74
N PHE A 152 18.03 -17.57 4.67
CA PHE A 152 17.67 -16.57 5.68
C PHE A 152 17.51 -15.19 5.05
N VAL A 153 16.46 -14.48 5.48
CA VAL A 153 16.20 -13.09 5.13
C VAL A 153 15.93 -12.24 6.35
N TYR A 154 16.25 -10.96 6.23
CA TYR A 154 15.94 -9.90 7.17
C TYR A 154 14.98 -8.91 6.51
N VAL A 155 13.94 -8.51 7.24
CA VAL A 155 12.96 -7.53 6.79
C VAL A 155 13.06 -6.31 7.69
N ILE A 156 13.36 -5.15 7.10
CA ILE A 156 13.56 -3.89 7.81
C ILE A 156 12.52 -2.89 7.33
N GLY A 157 11.76 -2.32 8.27
CA GLY A 157 10.84 -1.25 7.92
C GLY A 157 10.26 -0.52 9.13
N TYR A 158 9.19 0.21 8.88
CA TYR A 158 8.59 1.18 9.80
C TYR A 158 7.08 0.93 10.02
N PRO A 159 6.65 -0.29 10.43
CA PRO A 159 5.25 -0.56 10.72
C PRO A 159 4.73 0.39 11.81
N ARG A 160 3.62 1.09 11.49
CA ARG A 160 2.98 2.07 12.38
C ARG A 160 3.92 3.17 12.90
N GLY A 161 5.03 3.44 12.22
CA GLY A 161 6.00 4.47 12.61
C GLY A 161 7.11 4.01 13.55
N PHE A 162 7.22 2.71 13.83
CA PHE A 162 8.30 2.16 14.64
C PHE A 162 9.29 1.41 13.76
N ALA A 163 10.57 1.73 13.85
CA ALA A 163 11.62 0.95 13.20
C ALA A 163 11.59 -0.49 13.73
N MET A 164 11.45 -1.47 12.83
CA MET A 164 11.40 -2.88 13.18
C MET A 164 12.31 -3.69 12.24
N LEU A 165 12.97 -4.68 12.84
CA LEU A 165 13.72 -5.73 12.16
C LEU A 165 13.03 -7.05 12.48
N THR A 166 12.65 -7.80 11.44
CA THR A 166 12.20 -9.19 11.56
C THR A 166 13.06 -10.08 10.67
N SER A 167 13.02 -11.39 10.91
CA SER A 167 13.74 -12.37 10.11
C SER A 167 12.82 -13.54 9.75
N GLY A 168 13.21 -14.26 8.72
CA GLY A 168 12.53 -15.46 8.27
C GLY A 168 13.37 -16.21 7.25
N VAL A 169 12.74 -17.15 6.57
CA VAL A 169 13.32 -17.95 5.50
C VAL A 169 12.57 -17.76 4.19
N VAL A 170 13.26 -17.99 3.08
CA VAL A 170 12.70 -17.87 1.73
C VAL A 170 11.84 -19.09 1.38
N SER A 171 10.67 -18.80 0.82
CA SER A 171 9.77 -19.74 0.17
C SER A 171 9.56 -19.35 -1.29
N LEU A 172 9.97 -20.21 -2.22
CA LEU A 172 9.96 -19.90 -3.66
C LEU A 172 8.75 -20.53 -4.36
N SER A 173 7.90 -19.72 -4.98
CA SER A 173 6.83 -20.22 -5.86
C SER A 173 7.36 -20.46 -7.28
N GLN A 174 7.02 -21.58 -7.91
CA GLN A 174 7.41 -21.85 -9.30
C GLN A 174 6.71 -20.93 -10.31
N ARG A 175 5.56 -20.34 -9.95
CA ARG A 175 4.71 -19.61 -10.91
C ARG A 175 5.16 -18.17 -11.21
N ASN A 176 6.02 -17.55 -10.39
CA ASN A 176 6.37 -16.12 -10.55
C ASN A 176 7.75 -15.72 -9.95
N ARG A 177 8.76 -16.61 -9.98
CA ARG A 177 10.07 -16.36 -9.34
C ARG A 177 10.76 -15.05 -9.74
N LYS A 178 10.55 -14.57 -10.97
CA LYS A 178 11.19 -13.34 -11.47
C LYS A 178 10.60 -12.06 -10.90
N SER A 179 9.37 -12.08 -10.42
CA SER A 179 8.70 -10.89 -9.90
C SER A 179 8.45 -10.95 -8.41
N ARG A 180 8.28 -12.16 -7.86
CA ARG A 180 7.82 -12.35 -6.48
C ARG A 180 8.34 -13.64 -5.86
N PHE A 181 8.63 -13.58 -4.57
CA PHE A 181 8.83 -14.75 -3.70
C PHE A 181 8.11 -14.52 -2.37
N PHE A 182 8.22 -15.49 -1.45
CA PHE A 182 7.56 -15.44 -0.15
C PHE A 182 8.57 -15.65 0.98
N THR A 183 8.21 -15.20 2.17
CA THR A 183 8.94 -15.48 3.42
C THR A 183 7.95 -15.62 4.57
N ASP A 184 8.33 -16.34 5.60
CA ASP A 184 7.60 -16.43 6.86
C ASP A 184 7.92 -15.27 7.83
N ALA A 185 8.82 -14.36 7.45
CA ALA A 185 9.14 -13.18 8.25
C ALA A 185 7.88 -12.37 8.54
N LEU A 186 7.68 -12.02 9.82
CA LEU A 186 6.49 -11.29 10.26
C LEU A 186 6.46 -9.88 9.67
N LEU A 187 5.32 -9.53 9.08
CA LEU A 187 5.06 -8.21 8.54
C LEU A 187 3.76 -7.65 9.12
N ASN A 188 3.89 -6.65 9.98
CA ASN A 188 2.76 -5.98 10.60
C ASN A 188 2.15 -4.92 9.69
N ARG A 189 0.92 -4.50 9.98
CA ARG A 189 0.26 -3.38 9.27
C ARG A 189 1.17 -2.14 9.27
N GLY A 190 1.38 -1.56 8.09
CA GLY A 190 2.35 -0.47 7.89
C GLY A 190 3.75 -0.93 7.49
N GLY A 191 4.02 -2.24 7.49
CA GLY A 191 5.29 -2.81 7.05
C GLY A 191 5.43 -2.91 5.52
N SER A 192 4.35 -2.81 4.75
CA SER A 192 4.42 -2.84 3.28
C SER A 192 5.39 -1.79 2.74
N GLY A 193 6.33 -2.18 1.88
CA GLY A 193 7.47 -1.40 1.42
C GLY A 193 8.75 -1.58 2.24
N SER A 194 8.75 -2.47 3.26
CA SER A 194 9.97 -2.83 4.01
C SER A 194 11.02 -3.42 3.09
N VAL A 195 12.29 -3.09 3.34
CA VAL A 195 13.43 -3.67 2.63
C VAL A 195 13.62 -5.12 3.05
N VAL A 196 13.88 -6.01 2.09
CA VAL A 196 14.21 -7.41 2.34
C VAL A 196 15.65 -7.69 1.93
N LEU A 197 16.44 -8.18 2.87
CA LEU A 197 17.86 -8.52 2.69
C LEU A 197 18.04 -10.02 2.81
N ALA A 198 18.97 -10.58 2.04
CA ALA A 198 19.41 -11.97 2.19
C ALA A 198 20.92 -12.03 2.39
N VAL A 199 21.38 -13.08 3.05
CA VAL A 199 22.81 -13.40 3.08
C VAL A 199 23.16 -14.10 1.77
N GLY A 200 24.11 -13.53 1.00
CA GLY A 200 24.54 -14.12 -0.27
C GLY A 200 25.26 -15.46 -0.05
N ASP A 201 25.03 -16.43 -0.93
CA ASP A 201 25.62 -17.77 -0.85
C ASP A 201 27.17 -17.70 -0.77
N GLY A 202 27.74 -18.28 0.29
CA GLY A 202 29.19 -18.25 0.56
C GLY A 202 29.77 -16.90 1.02
N SER A 203 28.95 -15.89 1.33
CA SER A 203 29.41 -14.57 1.80
C SER A 203 28.79 -14.15 3.13
N SER A 204 29.50 -13.33 3.91
CA SER A 204 28.95 -12.66 5.10
C SER A 204 28.20 -11.35 4.77
N LYS A 205 27.95 -11.07 3.48
CA LYS A 205 27.40 -9.79 3.02
C LYS A 205 25.89 -9.91 2.81
N LEU A 206 25.18 -8.88 3.27
CA LEU A 206 23.76 -8.70 3.00
C LEU A 206 23.57 -8.09 1.62
N GLU A 207 22.68 -8.69 0.83
CA GLU A 207 22.26 -8.18 -0.47
C GLU A 207 20.78 -7.81 -0.44
N TRP A 208 20.42 -6.75 -1.14
CA TRP A 208 19.03 -6.35 -1.28
C TRP A 208 18.32 -7.25 -2.29
N VAL A 209 17.31 -7.99 -1.83
CA VAL A 209 16.61 -8.99 -2.64
C VAL A 209 15.15 -8.62 -2.95
N GLY A 210 14.62 -7.56 -2.35
CA GLY A 210 13.28 -7.07 -2.67
C GLY A 210 12.67 -6.13 -1.63
N ILE A 211 11.38 -5.83 -1.79
CA ILE A 211 10.57 -5.16 -0.77
C ILE A 211 9.38 -6.03 -0.37
N ALA A 212 9.04 -6.05 0.91
CA ALA A 212 7.88 -6.78 1.42
C ALA A 212 6.60 -6.03 1.04
N THR A 213 5.67 -6.69 0.36
CA THR A 213 4.49 -6.05 -0.24
C THR A 213 3.17 -6.46 0.40
N GLY A 214 3.18 -7.38 1.35
CA GLY A 214 2.01 -7.64 2.18
C GLY A 214 1.98 -9.03 2.76
N THR A 215 0.99 -9.27 3.62
CA THR A 215 0.64 -10.59 4.14
C THR A 215 -0.64 -11.08 3.48
N SER A 216 -0.82 -12.40 3.39
CA SER A 216 -2.14 -12.96 3.08
C SER A 216 -3.14 -12.46 4.13
N ALA A 217 -4.38 -12.14 3.74
CA ALA A 217 -5.40 -11.68 4.67
C ALA A 217 -6.77 -12.23 4.28
N GLU A 218 -7.55 -12.62 5.29
CA GLU A 218 -8.92 -13.09 5.16
C GLU A 218 -9.88 -12.01 5.65
N THR A 219 -11.03 -11.88 4.99
CA THR A 219 -12.09 -10.98 5.45
C THR A 219 -13.07 -11.76 6.31
N GLU A 220 -13.06 -11.48 7.61
CA GLU A 220 -14.04 -12.02 8.55
C GLU A 220 -15.23 -11.07 8.67
N GLN A 221 -16.44 -11.63 8.76
CA GLN A 221 -17.67 -10.90 9.07
C GLN A 221 -18.12 -11.29 10.47
N PHE A 222 -18.42 -10.28 11.29
CA PHE A 222 -18.92 -10.48 12.65
C PHE A 222 -20.04 -9.48 12.94
N LEU A 223 -20.92 -9.91 13.83
CA LEU A 223 -22.03 -9.11 14.31
C LEU A 223 -21.52 -8.15 15.40
N VAL A 224 -21.86 -6.87 15.29
CA VAL A 224 -21.54 -5.84 16.28
C VAL A 224 -22.81 -5.11 16.73
N PRO A 225 -22.88 -4.70 18.00
CA PRO A 225 -23.98 -3.86 18.48
C PRO A 225 -23.97 -2.48 17.81
N ALA A 226 -25.14 -1.83 17.75
CA ALA A 226 -25.35 -0.48 17.22
C ALA A 226 -24.45 0.57 17.87
N ASN A 227 -24.27 0.45 19.18
CA ASN A 227 -23.51 1.35 20.02
C ASN A 227 -22.32 0.59 20.60
N GLU A 228 -21.20 1.28 20.83
CA GLU A 228 -20.16 0.80 21.74
C GLU A 228 -20.83 0.66 23.11
N VAL A 229 -21.32 -0.53 23.39
CA VAL A 229 -21.76 -0.86 24.74
C VAL A 229 -20.49 -0.86 25.57
N GLY A 230 -20.47 -0.08 26.65
CA GLY A 230 -19.32 0.01 27.55
C GLY A 230 -18.86 -1.38 28.00
N THR A 231 -17.67 -1.44 28.61
CA THR A 231 -17.00 -2.66 29.11
C THR A 231 -17.78 -3.44 30.18
N ASP A 232 -19.03 -3.06 30.45
CA ASP A 232 -19.86 -3.49 31.58
C ASP A 232 -20.89 -4.56 31.19
N PHE A 233 -20.54 -5.43 30.24
CA PHE A 233 -21.29 -6.66 30.02
C PHE A 233 -20.87 -7.70 31.06
N GLY A 234 -21.68 -7.85 32.11
CA GLY A 234 -21.69 -9.09 32.89
C GLY A 234 -21.98 -10.27 31.95
N GLU A 235 -21.23 -11.37 32.10
CA GLU A 235 -21.08 -12.49 31.16
C GLU A 235 -22.38 -13.21 30.72
N GLN A 236 -23.56 -12.79 31.19
CA GLN A 236 -24.83 -13.50 30.97
C GLN A 236 -26.02 -12.62 30.50
N ARG A 237 -25.82 -11.34 30.14
CA ARG A 237 -26.93 -10.53 29.58
C ARG A 237 -27.07 -10.69 28.07
N ARG A 238 -28.28 -11.03 27.62
CA ARG A 238 -28.66 -11.04 26.19
C ARG A 238 -28.63 -9.61 25.65
N TYR A 239 -28.01 -9.42 24.49
CA TYR A 239 -28.07 -8.15 23.77
C TYR A 239 -29.44 -7.98 23.09
N GLU A 240 -30.08 -6.83 23.30
CA GLU A 240 -31.43 -6.52 22.77
C GLU A 240 -31.43 -5.36 21.77
N GLY A 241 -30.27 -4.76 21.47
CA GLY A 241 -30.17 -3.66 20.52
C GLY A 241 -30.02 -4.11 19.06
N ASP A 242 -29.95 -3.13 18.16
CA ASP A 242 -29.73 -3.40 16.74
C ASP A 242 -28.34 -4.00 16.50
N ILE A 243 -28.28 -4.99 15.62
CA ILE A 243 -27.05 -5.68 15.25
C ILE A 243 -26.66 -5.30 13.82
N TYR A 244 -25.37 -5.00 13.64
CA TYR A 244 -24.79 -4.65 12.35
C TYR A 244 -23.71 -5.66 11.97
N ILE A 245 -23.51 -5.86 10.67
CA ILE A 245 -22.39 -6.66 10.16
C ILE A 245 -21.18 -5.75 10.00
N LYS A 246 -20.10 -6.06 10.73
CA LYS A 246 -18.79 -5.43 10.53
C LYS A 246 -17.86 -6.41 9.83
N LYS A 247 -17.04 -5.88 8.93
CA LYS A 247 -15.96 -6.62 8.27
C LYS A 247 -14.63 -6.27 8.93
N ARG A 248 -13.78 -7.26 9.16
CA ARG A 248 -12.40 -7.07 9.61
C ARG A 248 -11.48 -7.90 8.74
N LEU A 249 -10.36 -7.31 8.35
CA LEU A 249 -9.26 -8.04 7.75
C LEU A 249 -8.46 -8.72 8.85
N ARG A 250 -8.36 -10.04 8.78
CA ARG A 250 -7.46 -10.86 9.60
C ARG A 250 -6.24 -11.22 8.77
N SER A 251 -5.07 -10.74 9.16
CA SER A 251 -3.81 -11.12 8.51
C SER A 251 -3.45 -12.56 8.87
N ASN A 252 -3.13 -13.34 7.84
CA ASN A 252 -2.51 -14.65 7.94
C ASN A 252 -1.00 -14.46 8.13
N TYR A 253 -0.54 -14.64 9.36
CA TYR A 253 0.89 -14.57 9.68
C TYR A 253 1.66 -15.74 9.06
N GLY A 254 2.96 -15.55 8.81
CA GLY A 254 3.82 -16.58 8.23
C GLY A 254 3.77 -16.69 6.70
N ILE A 255 3.01 -15.83 6.02
CA ILE A 255 3.01 -15.72 4.56
C ILE A 255 3.14 -14.25 4.16
N THR A 256 4.38 -13.79 4.06
CA THR A 256 4.73 -12.46 3.57
C THR A 256 5.18 -12.54 2.12
N SER A 257 4.55 -11.75 1.25
CA SER A 257 4.97 -11.61 -0.13
C SER A 257 6.09 -10.59 -0.26
N VAL A 258 7.07 -10.89 -1.10
CA VAL A 258 8.18 -10.02 -1.42
C VAL A 258 8.21 -9.76 -2.92
N THR A 259 8.16 -8.50 -3.31
CA THR A 259 8.46 -8.11 -4.67
C THR A 259 9.96 -8.10 -4.88
N SER A 260 10.41 -8.93 -5.82
CA SER A 260 11.82 -9.20 -6.09
C SER A 260 12.61 -7.97 -6.52
N ILE A 261 13.92 -7.99 -6.24
CA ILE A 261 14.86 -6.99 -6.76
C ILE A 261 14.86 -6.96 -8.29
N ASP A 262 14.68 -8.11 -8.96
CA ASP A 262 14.60 -8.18 -10.42
C ASP A 262 13.42 -7.36 -10.98
N ALA A 263 12.23 -7.47 -10.37
CA ALA A 263 11.08 -6.63 -10.72
C ALA A 263 11.31 -5.15 -10.43
N ILE A 264 11.95 -4.82 -9.30
CA ILE A 264 12.29 -3.43 -8.94
C ILE A 264 13.23 -2.83 -9.98
N LEU A 265 14.31 -3.52 -10.34
CA LEU A 265 15.25 -3.07 -11.36
C LEU A 265 14.58 -2.91 -12.72
N GLN A 266 13.73 -3.86 -13.12
CA GLN A 266 12.97 -3.77 -14.36
C GLN A 266 11.99 -2.58 -14.34
N PHE A 267 11.33 -2.34 -13.21
CA PHE A 267 10.42 -1.19 -13.04
C PHE A 267 11.16 0.14 -13.11
N LEU A 268 12.31 0.26 -12.46
CA LEU A 268 13.18 1.44 -12.53
C LEU A 268 13.66 1.70 -13.97
N ASP A 269 14.06 0.65 -14.69
CA ASP A 269 14.52 0.76 -16.07
C ASP A 269 13.39 1.18 -17.04
N ARG A 270 12.20 0.57 -16.91
CA ARG A 270 11.01 0.97 -17.71
C ARG A 270 10.65 2.44 -17.53
N ASN A 271 10.83 2.98 -16.33
CA ASN A 271 10.49 4.36 -15.98
C ASN A 271 11.66 5.34 -16.15
N ARG A 272 12.81 4.89 -16.65
CA ARG A 272 14.03 5.70 -16.81
C ARG A 272 13.79 6.98 -17.62
N LYS A 273 13.04 6.90 -18.72
CA LYS A 273 12.71 8.08 -19.57
C LYS A 273 11.83 9.09 -18.82
N LEU A 274 10.80 8.61 -18.12
CA LEU A 274 9.89 9.43 -17.33
C LEU A 274 10.63 10.17 -16.20
N LEU A 275 11.49 9.47 -15.49
CA LEU A 275 12.32 10.05 -14.43
C LEU A 275 13.23 11.16 -14.98
N LYS A 276 13.87 10.94 -16.14
CA LYS A 276 14.69 11.97 -16.81
C LYS A 276 13.87 13.18 -17.22
N SER A 277 12.65 13.01 -17.76
CA SER A 277 11.79 14.16 -18.14
C SER A 277 11.32 14.98 -16.94
N GLN A 278 11.25 14.37 -15.75
CA GLN A 278 10.98 15.06 -14.49
C GLN A 278 12.27 15.59 -13.81
N GLY A 279 13.41 15.44 -14.49
CA GLY A 279 14.73 15.90 -14.08
C GLY A 279 15.39 15.09 -12.97
N TYR A 280 14.94 13.88 -12.68
CA TYR A 280 15.65 12.95 -11.81
C TYR A 280 16.79 12.25 -12.58
N ASN A 281 17.81 11.79 -11.86
CA ASN A 281 18.92 11.04 -12.45
C ASN A 281 18.77 9.53 -12.17
N PRO A 282 18.20 8.74 -13.10
CA PRO A 282 17.98 7.31 -12.89
C PRO A 282 19.28 6.51 -12.77
N ASP A 283 20.40 6.99 -13.31
CA ASP A 283 21.71 6.34 -13.20
C ASP A 283 22.27 6.40 -11.77
N ARG A 284 21.83 7.38 -10.96
CA ARG A 284 22.17 7.47 -9.54
C ARG A 284 21.21 6.69 -8.63
N ILE A 285 20.04 6.31 -9.15
CA ILE A 285 19.03 5.48 -8.46
C ILE A 285 19.36 3.99 -8.66
N ILE A 286 19.68 3.61 -9.90
CA ILE A 286 20.04 2.24 -10.28
C ILE A 286 21.56 2.11 -10.22
N LYS A 287 22.11 1.75 -9.05
CA LYS A 287 23.53 1.41 -8.93
C LYS A 287 23.72 -0.01 -9.50
N LYS A 288 24.35 -0.11 -10.69
CA LYS A 288 24.76 -1.38 -11.29
C LYS A 288 26.08 -1.87 -10.68
#